data_AF-A0A952S6M6-F1
#
_entry.id   AF-A0A952S6M6-F1
#
_cell.length_a   1.000
_cell.length_b   1.000
_cell.length_c   1.000
_cell.angle_alpha   90.00
_cell.angle_beta   90.00
_cell.angle_gamma   90.00
#
_symmetry.space_group_name_H-M   'P 1'
#
loop_
_entity.id
_entity.type
_entity.pdbx_description
1 polymer ?
#
loop_
_entity_poly.entity_id
_entity_poly.type
_entity_poly.pdbx_seq_one_letter_code
_entity_poly.pdbx_strand_id
1 'polypeptide(L)'
;MAIGIIIHISVGAEKRTEFFSEERLSIGNDETCDLQILTKQLDAQSVWLRLEDSEGVYRIVDFDPTVDLRVNDKPVRRFIAISDGDVVTVGETSISLGFFALAEKPSLITTKRNDTYVAPFISEAALDAAASPERDDAKAFLREFVRELSREISWTTKAIILVLAIGFLSGVLYLGYALNSELRTSRDLTKKQQDTIERLEQELGKTSTEISELSKTNQRIIETVSLAPTLRVEYGNAIGLIVGVYELVDRRTGKTLRYPDPQAYDTLPYVPPAEGDVPMGESSTMLTTEGNGSPVMYDFIGTGFHVGDGYIVTNRHVLQPWTEDDLVKSMMKSSNGRARITRLEIYFPHITTPFPLKIRKTDGREDVAVASVDILGAASPIPIIPLEGDTESVTVGKTVVTMGYPNGPDRLLAMVDDNEAKSLNRRFGNSRHGLISYLSQMNKIQPLTTKGAITDLDARRIVHDARTAEGGSGAPLFGQTGKVIGVNFGVFTENTAVNMAVPVRFAVDLLRQAGWMTVEEKQAQGDQNAQVAAANSNSAPPNTP
;
A
#
# COMPACT_ATOMS: atom_id res chain seq x y z
N MET A 1 14.43 -44.46 -8.71
CA MET A 1 14.96 -43.65 -7.60
C MET A 1 16.16 -42.91 -8.13
N ALA A 2 16.24 -41.58 -7.96
CA ALA A 2 17.34 -40.79 -8.47
C ALA A 2 18.65 -41.28 -7.81
N ILE A 3 19.59 -41.73 -8.64
CA ILE A 3 20.94 -42.10 -8.21
C ILE A 3 21.73 -40.79 -8.21
N GLY A 4 22.37 -40.46 -7.09
CA GLY A 4 23.13 -39.24 -6.96
C GLY A 4 23.79 -39.13 -5.59
N ILE A 5 24.74 -38.21 -5.49
CA ILE A 5 25.57 -37.98 -4.32
C ILE A 5 25.34 -36.58 -3.77
N ILE A 6 25.18 -36.47 -2.46
CA ILE A 6 25.10 -35.21 -1.75
C ILE A 6 26.49 -34.91 -1.17
N ILE A 7 26.99 -33.70 -1.42
CA ILE A 7 28.30 -33.27 -0.95
C ILE A 7 28.12 -32.09 0.00
N HIS A 8 28.54 -32.28 1.24
CA HIS A 8 28.65 -31.24 2.26
C HIS A 8 30.03 -30.63 2.22
N ILE A 9 30.12 -29.40 1.75
CA ILE A 9 31.35 -28.64 1.59
C ILE A 9 31.51 -27.72 2.79
N SER A 10 32.65 -27.81 3.48
CA SER A 10 33.02 -26.86 4.54
C SER A 10 34.33 -26.19 4.15
N VAL A 11 34.36 -24.86 4.09
CA VAL A 11 35.54 -24.04 3.82
C VAL A 11 35.67 -23.04 4.97
N GLY A 12 36.49 -23.36 5.97
CA GLY A 12 36.61 -22.52 7.17
C GLY A 12 35.30 -22.44 7.95
N ALA A 13 34.67 -21.25 7.98
CA ALA A 13 33.39 -21.02 8.65
C ALA A 13 32.16 -21.21 7.72
N GLU A 14 32.35 -21.28 6.41
CA GLU A 14 31.26 -21.43 5.44
C GLU A 14 30.95 -22.91 5.20
N LYS A 15 29.65 -23.23 5.18
CA LYS A 15 29.15 -24.58 4.90
C LYS A 15 28.09 -24.52 3.80
N ARG A 16 28.18 -25.41 2.82
CA ARG A 16 27.23 -25.53 1.72
C ARG A 16 26.98 -26.99 1.39
N THR A 17 25.75 -27.33 1.04
CA THR A 17 25.37 -28.69 0.62
C THR A 17 24.87 -28.63 -0.80
N GLU A 18 25.45 -29.44 -1.67
CA GLU A 18 25.09 -29.53 -3.09
C GLU A 18 24.77 -31.00 -3.45
N PHE A 19 23.89 -31.19 -4.41
CA PHE A 19 23.49 -32.49 -4.91
C PHE A 19 23.92 -32.65 -6.36
N PHE A 20 24.55 -33.79 -6.66
CA PHE A 20 25.02 -34.14 -8.01
C PHE A 20 24.43 -35.48 -8.43
N SER A 21 23.93 -35.55 -9.66
CA SER A 21 23.41 -36.78 -10.29
C SER A 21 24.14 -37.13 -11.58
N GLU A 22 25.28 -36.50 -11.83
CA GLU A 22 26.08 -36.71 -13.03
C GLU A 22 26.92 -37.99 -12.91
N GLU A 23 27.16 -38.65 -14.05
CA GLU A 23 28.00 -39.86 -14.12
C GLU A 23 29.47 -39.56 -13.84
N ARG A 24 29.92 -38.32 -14.08
CA ARG A 24 31.26 -37.84 -13.79
C ARG A 24 31.18 -36.50 -13.08
N LEU A 25 31.96 -36.35 -12.02
CA LEU A 25 32.02 -35.14 -11.23
C LEU A 25 33.47 -34.73 -11.01
N SER A 26 33.79 -33.48 -11.33
CA SER A 26 35.10 -32.87 -11.10
C SER A 26 35.03 -31.80 -10.01
N ILE A 27 35.94 -31.88 -9.04
CA ILE A 27 36.00 -30.98 -7.88
C ILE A 27 37.38 -30.32 -7.84
N GLY A 28 37.43 -28.99 -7.72
CA GLY A 28 38.70 -28.25 -7.68
C GLY A 28 38.52 -26.74 -7.59
N ASN A 29 39.61 -26.00 -7.72
CA ASN A 29 39.60 -24.53 -7.78
C ASN A 29 39.72 -23.96 -9.21
N ASP A 30 39.82 -24.84 -10.21
CA ASP A 30 39.82 -24.50 -11.63
C ASP A 30 38.41 -24.19 -12.15
N GLU A 31 38.31 -23.32 -13.17
CA GLU A 31 37.02 -22.91 -13.76
C GLU A 31 36.33 -24.04 -14.55
N THR A 32 37.05 -25.11 -14.90
CA THR A 32 36.50 -26.27 -15.61
C THR A 32 35.88 -27.33 -14.69
N CYS A 33 35.88 -27.11 -13.37
CA CYS A 33 35.33 -28.05 -12.39
C CYS A 33 33.80 -27.89 -12.23
N ASP A 34 33.09 -29.01 -12.13
CA ASP A 34 31.65 -29.05 -11.85
C ASP A 34 31.33 -28.50 -10.45
N LEU A 35 32.21 -28.79 -9.48
CA LEU A 35 32.21 -28.17 -8.16
C LEU A 35 33.46 -27.31 -7.98
N GLN A 36 33.28 -26.01 -8.19
CA GLN A 36 34.35 -25.02 -8.02
C GLN A 36 34.42 -24.49 -6.58
N ILE A 37 35.59 -24.62 -5.97
CA ILE A 37 35.89 -24.12 -4.62
C ILE A 37 36.92 -22.99 -4.72
N LEU A 38 36.46 -21.76 -4.53
CA LEU A 38 37.34 -20.58 -4.53
C LEU A 38 38.10 -20.49 -3.20
N THR A 39 39.39 -20.79 -3.23
CA THR A 39 40.28 -20.65 -2.07
C THR A 39 41.56 -19.92 -2.42
N LYS A 40 42.02 -19.04 -1.52
CA LYS A 40 43.33 -18.36 -1.62
C LYS A 40 44.46 -19.17 -0.99
N GLN A 41 44.16 -20.35 -0.44
CA GLN A 41 45.13 -21.19 0.28
C GLN A 41 45.93 -22.11 -0.66
N LEU A 42 45.54 -22.19 -1.93
CA LEU A 42 46.22 -22.98 -2.97
C LEU A 42 46.54 -22.04 -4.15
N ASP A 43 47.83 -21.91 -4.48
CA ASP A 43 48.31 -20.95 -5.50
C ASP A 43 48.09 -21.42 -6.94
N ALA A 44 47.91 -22.71 -7.17
CA ALA A 44 47.68 -23.30 -8.49
C ALA A 44 46.18 -23.61 -8.69
N GLN A 45 45.62 -23.20 -9.84
CA GLN A 45 44.32 -23.67 -10.30
C GLN A 45 44.47 -25.08 -10.88
N SER A 46 43.87 -26.06 -10.23
CA SER A 46 43.87 -27.45 -10.67
C SER A 46 42.59 -28.19 -10.27
N VAL A 47 42.36 -29.32 -10.93
CA VAL A 47 41.30 -30.26 -10.55
C VAL A 47 41.83 -31.15 -9.43
N TRP A 48 41.23 -31.08 -8.25
CA TRP A 48 41.70 -31.84 -7.09
C TRP A 48 41.29 -33.31 -7.18
N LEU A 49 40.02 -33.57 -7.52
CA LEU A 49 39.44 -34.90 -7.53
C LEU A 49 38.48 -35.06 -8.70
N ARG A 50 38.52 -36.23 -9.36
CA ARG A 50 37.49 -36.66 -10.31
C ARG A 50 36.84 -37.95 -9.81
N LEU A 51 35.52 -37.91 -9.73
CA LEU A 51 34.65 -39.03 -9.37
C LEU A 51 33.90 -39.52 -10.60
N GLU A 52 33.74 -40.83 -10.73
CA GLU A 52 32.90 -41.45 -11.75
C GLU A 52 31.94 -42.43 -11.08
N ASP A 53 30.64 -42.34 -11.39
CA ASP A 53 29.66 -43.32 -10.96
C ASP A 53 29.80 -44.58 -11.81
N SER A 54 30.05 -45.72 -11.14
CA SER A 54 30.03 -47.03 -11.76
C SER A 54 29.09 -47.94 -10.97
N GLU A 55 27.90 -48.17 -11.55
CA GLU A 55 26.81 -49.00 -11.04
C GLU A 55 26.14 -48.50 -9.74
N GLY A 56 26.13 -47.18 -9.50
CA GLY A 56 25.54 -46.55 -8.32
C GLY A 56 26.51 -46.37 -7.16
N VAL A 57 27.81 -46.38 -7.46
CA VAL A 57 28.92 -46.17 -6.51
C VAL A 57 29.95 -45.25 -7.16
N TYR A 58 30.10 -44.05 -6.60
CA TYR A 58 31.09 -43.07 -7.03
C TYR A 58 32.50 -43.52 -6.64
N ARG A 59 33.40 -43.59 -7.62
CA ARG A 59 34.81 -43.97 -7.44
C ARG A 59 35.74 -42.85 -7.88
N ILE A 60 36.84 -42.67 -7.15
CA ILE A 60 37.88 -41.70 -7.49
C ILE A 60 38.68 -42.21 -8.69
N VAL A 61 38.52 -41.61 -9.86
CA VAL A 61 39.23 -42.02 -11.09
C VAL A 61 40.56 -41.29 -11.26
N ASP A 62 40.62 -40.03 -10.83
CA ASP A 62 41.83 -39.22 -10.91
C ASP A 62 41.91 -38.23 -9.74
N PHE A 63 43.13 -37.89 -9.34
CA PHE A 63 43.39 -36.91 -8.29
C PHE A 63 44.74 -36.23 -8.52
N ASP A 64 44.86 -34.98 -8.09
CA ASP A 64 46.11 -34.23 -8.18
C ASP A 64 47.06 -34.62 -7.02
N PRO A 65 48.21 -35.25 -7.29
CA PRO A 65 49.14 -35.68 -6.24
C PRO A 65 49.89 -34.50 -5.59
N THR A 66 49.80 -33.29 -6.15
CA THR A 66 50.41 -32.09 -5.56
C THR A 66 49.57 -31.51 -4.43
N VAL A 67 48.28 -31.89 -4.37
CA VAL A 67 47.35 -31.55 -3.30
C VAL A 67 47.30 -32.74 -2.33
N ASP A 68 47.67 -32.56 -1.06
CA ASP A 68 47.68 -33.65 -0.05
C ASP A 68 46.24 -34.07 0.34
N LEU A 69 45.55 -34.77 -0.55
CA LEU A 69 44.17 -35.22 -0.35
C LEU A 69 44.12 -36.48 0.52
N ARG A 70 43.26 -36.46 1.53
CA ARG A 70 43.04 -37.59 2.43
C ARG A 70 41.56 -37.94 2.51
N VAL A 71 41.22 -39.22 2.33
CA VAL A 71 39.88 -39.77 2.60
C VAL A 71 39.92 -40.41 3.97
N ASN A 72 39.11 -39.93 4.92
CA ASN A 72 39.06 -40.44 6.30
C ASN A 72 40.46 -40.60 6.92
N ASP A 73 41.28 -39.55 6.83
CA ASP A 73 42.66 -39.47 7.32
C ASP A 73 43.68 -40.42 6.65
N LYS A 74 43.31 -41.08 5.56
CA LYS A 74 44.19 -41.95 4.76
C LYS A 74 44.51 -41.33 3.40
N PRO A 75 45.73 -41.54 2.86
CA PRO A 75 46.10 -41.02 1.55
C PRO A 75 45.21 -41.60 0.44
N VAL A 76 44.75 -40.75 -0.46
CA VAL A 76 43.89 -41.12 -1.59
C VAL A 76 44.62 -42.08 -2.55
N ARG A 77 43.87 -43.03 -3.13
CA ARG A 77 44.33 -43.89 -4.23
C ARG A 77 43.28 -43.90 -5.32
N ARG A 78 43.71 -44.14 -6.56
CA ARG A 78 42.79 -44.32 -7.69
C ARG A 78 41.91 -45.56 -7.48
N PHE A 79 40.68 -45.47 -7.95
CA PHE A 79 39.60 -46.45 -7.89
C PHE A 79 39.06 -46.80 -6.49
N ILE A 80 39.33 -45.96 -5.48
CA ILE A 80 38.64 -46.07 -4.18
C ILE A 80 37.17 -45.67 -4.36
N ALA A 81 36.27 -46.49 -3.82
CA ALA A 81 34.84 -46.18 -3.74
C ALA A 81 34.57 -45.23 -2.57
N ILE A 82 33.79 -44.18 -2.83
CA ILE A 82 33.26 -43.27 -1.82
C ILE A 82 31.97 -43.89 -1.27
N SER A 83 31.95 -44.12 0.04
CA SER A 83 30.81 -44.68 0.77
C SER A 83 30.03 -43.57 1.49
N ASP A 84 28.82 -43.89 1.96
CA ASP A 84 28.03 -42.96 2.75
C ASP A 84 28.77 -42.56 4.04
N GLY A 85 28.96 -41.25 4.24
CA GLY A 85 29.66 -40.69 5.40
C GLY A 85 31.18 -40.52 5.23
N ASP A 86 31.75 -40.82 4.07
CA ASP A 86 33.17 -40.58 3.80
C ASP A 86 33.49 -39.08 3.74
N VAL A 87 34.62 -38.68 4.33
CA VAL A 87 35.08 -37.29 4.34
C VAL A 87 36.44 -37.17 3.64
N VAL A 88 36.53 -36.27 2.66
CA VAL A 88 37.78 -35.89 2.01
C VAL A 88 38.28 -34.56 2.58
N THR A 89 39.50 -34.54 3.09
CA THR A 89 40.20 -33.35 3.57
C THR A 89 41.32 -32.96 2.62
N VAL A 90 41.51 -31.65 2.44
CA VAL A 90 42.50 -31.08 1.51
C VAL A 90 43.69 -30.55 2.29
N GLY A 91 44.75 -31.35 2.45
CA GLY A 91 45.96 -30.99 3.20
C GLY A 91 45.69 -30.50 4.63
N GLU A 92 46.49 -29.53 5.10
CA GLU A 92 46.25 -28.82 6.37
C GLU A 92 45.29 -27.62 6.22
N THR A 93 44.57 -27.52 5.10
CA THR A 93 43.61 -26.44 4.89
C THR A 93 42.32 -26.70 5.68
N SER A 94 41.53 -25.65 5.90
CA SER A 94 40.22 -25.75 6.56
C SER A 94 39.11 -26.24 5.62
N ILE A 95 39.45 -27.01 4.58
CA ILE A 95 38.52 -27.48 3.54
C ILE A 95 38.23 -28.97 3.77
N SER A 96 36.96 -29.30 3.94
CA SER A 96 36.48 -30.69 4.02
C SER A 96 35.21 -30.91 3.18
N LEU A 97 35.13 -32.10 2.59
CA LEU A 97 34.05 -32.55 1.72
C LEU A 97 33.47 -33.84 2.30
N GLY A 98 32.26 -33.78 2.86
CA GLY A 98 31.53 -34.96 3.34
C GLY A 98 30.59 -35.49 2.26
N PHE A 99 30.68 -36.77 1.95
CA PHE A 99 29.91 -37.41 0.89
C PHE A 99 28.80 -38.30 1.46
N PHE A 100 27.59 -38.18 0.90
CA PHE A 100 26.44 -38.99 1.30
C PHE A 100 25.74 -39.56 0.06
N ALA A 101 25.54 -40.87 0.02
CA ALA A 101 24.95 -41.56 -1.12
C ALA A 101 23.46 -41.83 -0.86
N LEU A 102 22.59 -41.40 -1.79
CA LEU A 102 21.13 -41.55 -1.63
C LEU A 102 20.62 -43.00 -1.78
N ALA A 103 21.43 -43.91 -2.33
CA ALA A 103 21.12 -45.33 -2.41
C ALA A 103 22.39 -46.18 -2.57
N GLU A 104 22.74 -46.98 -1.56
CA GLU A 104 23.81 -47.97 -1.68
C GLU A 104 23.32 -49.21 -2.43
N LYS A 105 23.86 -49.47 -3.62
CA LYS A 105 23.79 -50.81 -4.22
C LYS A 105 25.00 -51.61 -3.76
N PRO A 106 24.81 -52.80 -3.13
CA PRO A 106 25.94 -53.63 -2.73
C PRO A 106 26.71 -54.10 -3.98
N SER A 107 27.93 -53.62 -4.15
CA SER A 107 28.79 -53.88 -5.31
C SER A 107 29.30 -55.33 -5.42
N LEU A 108 29.03 -56.17 -4.42
CA LEU A 108 29.47 -57.57 -4.36
C LEU A 108 28.37 -58.60 -4.64
N ILE A 109 27.10 -58.17 -4.80
CA ILE A 109 25.98 -59.09 -5.03
C ILE A 109 25.09 -58.55 -6.13
N THR A 110 25.28 -59.05 -7.35
CA THR A 110 24.36 -58.82 -8.46
C THR A 110 23.33 -59.96 -8.49
N THR A 111 22.06 -59.65 -8.25
CA THR A 111 20.96 -60.61 -8.48
C THR A 111 20.18 -60.16 -9.71
N LYS A 112 20.15 -60.99 -10.76
CA LYS A 112 19.26 -60.77 -11.93
C LYS A 112 17.83 -61.23 -11.62
N ARG A 113 17.19 -60.68 -10.58
CA ARG A 113 15.78 -61.00 -10.25
C ARG A 113 15.03 -59.76 -9.79
N ASN A 114 13.85 -59.55 -10.39
CA ASN A 114 12.99 -58.39 -10.17
C ASN A 114 11.82 -58.66 -9.21
N ASP A 115 11.87 -59.75 -8.42
CA ASP A 115 10.81 -60.09 -7.46
C ASP A 115 11.40 -60.61 -6.15
N THR A 116 10.88 -60.07 -5.05
CA THR A 116 11.22 -60.42 -3.67
C THR A 116 10.79 -61.85 -3.37
N TYR A 117 11.73 -62.80 -3.40
CA TYR A 117 11.50 -64.16 -2.89
C TYR A 117 12.06 -64.29 -1.47
N VAL A 118 11.14 -64.54 -0.54
CA VAL A 118 11.42 -65.04 0.81
C VAL A 118 12.18 -66.37 0.70
N ALA A 119 13.17 -66.58 1.56
CA ALA A 119 14.09 -67.70 1.47
C ALA A 119 13.38 -69.08 1.55
N PRO A 120 13.85 -70.10 0.79
CA PRO A 120 13.18 -71.40 0.67
C PRO A 120 12.97 -72.15 1.99
N PHE A 121 13.85 -71.95 2.99
CA PHE A 121 13.74 -72.60 4.29
C PHE A 121 12.57 -72.08 5.14
N ILE A 122 12.12 -70.84 4.93
CA ILE A 122 10.91 -70.31 5.59
C ILE A 122 9.65 -70.82 4.87
N SER A 123 9.73 -71.04 3.55
CA SER A 123 8.62 -71.63 2.80
C SER A 123 8.45 -73.13 3.11
N GLU A 124 9.53 -73.89 3.26
CA GLU A 124 9.47 -75.30 3.65
C GLU A 124 8.99 -75.45 5.09
N ALA A 125 9.49 -74.64 6.04
CA ALA A 125 9.00 -74.66 7.41
C ALA A 125 7.53 -74.24 7.55
N ALA A 126 7.03 -73.35 6.68
CA ALA A 126 5.64 -72.92 6.67
C ALA A 126 4.69 -73.89 5.93
N LEU A 127 5.18 -74.59 4.90
CA LEU A 127 4.44 -75.62 4.17
C LEU A 127 4.42 -76.97 4.93
N ASP A 128 5.50 -77.36 5.61
CA ASP A 128 5.52 -78.55 6.50
C ASP A 128 4.66 -78.31 7.75
N ALA A 129 4.66 -77.09 8.30
CA ALA A 129 3.80 -76.73 9.42
C ALA A 129 2.31 -76.65 9.04
N ALA A 130 1.98 -76.53 7.74
CA ALA A 130 0.62 -76.48 7.22
C ALA A 130 0.09 -77.85 6.74
N ALA A 131 0.96 -78.87 6.61
CA ALA A 131 0.61 -80.19 6.07
C ALA A 131 0.53 -81.33 7.12
N SER A 132 0.74 -81.05 8.41
CA SER A 132 0.62 -82.03 9.50
C SER A 132 -0.68 -81.83 10.29
N PRO A 133 -1.62 -82.80 10.27
CA PRO A 133 -2.84 -82.75 11.07
C PRO A 133 -2.62 -83.47 12.40
N GLU A 134 -1.71 -83.01 13.27
CA GLU A 134 -1.71 -83.44 14.68
C GLU A 134 -0.86 -82.51 15.55
N ARG A 135 -1.42 -81.35 15.90
CA ARG A 135 -0.89 -80.45 16.94
C ARG A 135 -0.82 -81.11 18.34
N ASP A 136 -1.42 -82.28 18.51
CA ASP A 136 -1.40 -83.05 19.74
C ASP A 136 -0.18 -83.98 19.85
N ASP A 137 0.43 -84.41 18.73
CA ASP A 137 1.58 -85.33 18.75
C ASP A 137 2.89 -84.64 19.11
N ALA A 138 3.13 -83.39 18.69
CA ALA A 138 4.30 -82.64 19.13
C ALA A 138 4.25 -82.35 20.64
N LYS A 139 3.04 -82.14 21.20
CA LYS A 139 2.84 -81.98 22.64
C LYS A 139 2.95 -83.31 23.39
N ALA A 140 2.44 -84.41 22.82
CA ALA A 140 2.57 -85.75 23.37
C ALA A 140 4.04 -86.19 23.38
N PHE A 141 4.75 -86.02 22.25
CA PHE A 141 6.17 -86.27 22.11
C PHE A 141 7.00 -85.43 23.08
N LEU A 142 6.76 -84.11 23.18
CA LEU A 142 7.45 -83.26 24.17
C LEU A 142 7.15 -83.69 25.61
N ARG A 143 5.91 -84.12 25.90
CA ARG A 143 5.51 -84.61 27.23
C ARG A 143 6.16 -85.94 27.56
N GLU A 144 6.21 -86.89 26.62
CA GLU A 144 6.89 -88.18 26.75
C GLU A 144 8.39 -87.96 26.93
N PHE A 145 9.01 -87.10 26.10
CA PHE A 145 10.44 -86.80 26.14
C PHE A 145 10.85 -86.09 27.44
N VAL A 146 10.04 -85.14 27.93
CA VAL A 146 10.24 -84.48 29.23
C VAL A 146 10.01 -85.45 30.39
N ARG A 147 9.05 -86.38 30.27
CA ARG A 147 8.76 -87.39 31.29
C ARG A 147 9.89 -88.42 31.40
N GLU A 148 10.46 -88.85 30.28
CA GLU A 148 11.58 -89.79 30.25
C GLU A 148 12.89 -89.11 30.72
N LEU A 149 13.17 -87.87 30.26
CA LEU A 149 14.27 -87.05 30.79
C LEU A 149 14.13 -86.80 32.30
N SER A 150 12.93 -86.48 32.78
CA SER A 150 12.64 -86.30 34.21
C SER A 150 12.92 -87.57 35.03
N ARG A 151 12.83 -88.75 34.41
CA ARG A 151 12.99 -90.04 35.11
C ARG A 151 14.46 -90.46 35.25
N GLU A 152 15.32 -90.12 34.29
CA GLU A 152 16.75 -90.49 34.29
C GLU A 152 17.66 -89.46 34.96
N ILE A 153 17.17 -88.24 35.19
CA ILE A 153 17.97 -87.15 35.75
C ILE A 153 18.01 -87.22 37.30
N SER A 154 19.22 -87.08 37.87
CA SER A 154 19.45 -87.04 39.32
C SER A 154 18.74 -85.85 40.00
N TRP A 155 18.39 -86.00 41.29
CA TRP A 155 17.65 -84.98 42.04
C TRP A 155 18.37 -83.63 42.11
N THR A 156 19.70 -83.62 42.08
CA THR A 156 20.53 -82.40 42.09
C THR A 156 20.34 -81.57 40.82
N THR A 157 20.29 -82.19 39.65
CA THR A 157 20.09 -81.50 38.36
C THR A 157 18.68 -80.91 38.26
N LYS A 158 17.67 -81.56 38.85
CA LYS A 158 16.31 -80.99 38.94
C LYS A 158 16.27 -79.70 39.77
N ALA A 159 17.01 -79.65 40.88
CA ALA A 159 17.12 -78.44 41.70
C ALA A 159 17.82 -77.30 40.94
N ILE A 160 18.87 -77.61 40.17
CA ILE A 160 19.59 -76.62 39.35
C ILE A 160 18.67 -76.02 38.26
N ILE A 161 17.90 -76.86 37.56
CA ILE A 161 16.95 -76.40 36.54
C ILE A 161 15.85 -75.53 37.15
N LEU A 162 15.35 -75.88 38.35
CA LEU A 162 14.35 -75.07 39.06
C LEU A 162 14.90 -73.67 39.40
N VAL A 163 16.13 -73.60 39.93
CA VAL A 163 16.77 -72.31 40.26
C VAL A 163 17.00 -71.48 38.99
N LEU A 164 17.46 -72.10 37.90
CA LEU A 164 17.61 -71.43 36.60
C LEU A 164 16.26 -70.93 36.06
N ALA A 165 15.19 -71.73 36.18
CA ALA A 165 13.85 -71.33 35.75
C ALA A 165 13.30 -70.16 36.57
N ILE A 166 13.49 -70.16 37.90
CA ILE A 166 13.10 -69.04 38.78
C ILE A 166 13.92 -67.79 38.45
N GLY A 167 15.23 -67.92 38.23
CA GLY A 167 16.10 -66.82 37.83
C GLY A 167 15.70 -66.22 36.48
N PHE A 168 15.39 -67.09 35.51
CA PHE A 168 14.91 -66.68 34.19
C PHE A 168 13.56 -65.97 34.27
N LEU A 169 12.59 -66.52 35.00
CA LEU A 169 11.26 -65.93 35.17
C LEU A 169 11.34 -64.57 35.88
N SER A 170 12.21 -64.45 36.88
CA SER A 170 12.47 -63.19 37.59
C SER A 170 13.14 -62.15 36.68
N GLY A 171 14.08 -62.57 35.85
CA GLY A 171 14.73 -61.70 34.86
C GLY A 171 13.75 -61.17 33.80
N VAL A 172 12.85 -62.02 33.30
CA VAL A 172 11.80 -61.62 32.34
C VAL A 172 10.81 -60.65 32.99
N LEU A 173 10.39 -60.90 34.23
CA LEU A 173 9.51 -60.00 34.99
C LEU A 173 10.18 -58.64 35.24
N TYR A 174 11.46 -58.63 35.55
CA TYR A 174 12.24 -57.41 35.75
C TYR A 174 12.38 -56.61 34.44
N LEU A 175 12.72 -57.25 33.32
CA LEU A 175 12.78 -56.59 32.01
C LEU A 175 11.41 -56.03 31.60
N GLY A 176 10.34 -56.81 31.79
CA GLY A 176 8.98 -56.37 31.48
C GLY A 176 8.56 -55.17 32.33
N TYR A 177 8.91 -55.16 33.62
CA TYR A 177 8.67 -54.03 34.50
C TYR A 177 9.48 -52.79 34.10
N ALA A 178 10.77 -52.96 33.80
CA ALA A 178 11.67 -51.89 33.37
C ALA A 178 11.17 -51.22 32.07
N LEU A 179 10.88 -52.02 31.03
CA LEU A 179 10.32 -51.56 29.75
C LEU A 179 8.98 -50.82 29.94
N ASN A 180 8.08 -51.37 30.77
CA ASN A 180 6.79 -50.74 31.03
C ASN A 180 6.93 -49.41 31.80
N SER A 181 7.88 -49.31 32.73
CA SER A 181 8.16 -48.07 33.47
C SER A 181 8.75 -46.99 32.57
N GLU A 182 9.59 -47.36 31.62
CA GLU A 182 10.22 -46.45 30.67
C GLU A 182 9.21 -45.93 29.63
N LEU A 183 8.32 -46.80 29.13
CA LEU A 183 7.21 -46.42 28.24
C LEU A 183 6.23 -45.43 28.89
N ARG A 184 5.95 -45.57 30.20
CA ARG A 184 5.10 -44.60 30.93
C ARG A 184 5.76 -43.24 31.00
N THR A 185 7.06 -43.21 31.34
CA THR A 185 7.84 -41.98 31.43
C THR A 185 7.96 -41.28 30.07
N SER A 186 8.16 -42.06 29.00
CA SER A 186 8.19 -41.57 27.62
C SER A 186 6.85 -40.96 27.20
N ARG A 187 5.72 -41.63 27.50
CA ARG A 187 4.37 -41.10 27.21
C ARG A 187 4.10 -39.77 27.93
N ASP A 188 4.50 -39.65 29.19
CA ASP A 188 4.35 -38.40 29.94
C ASP A 188 5.22 -37.28 29.37
N LEU A 189 6.43 -37.61 28.91
CA LEU A 189 7.31 -36.64 28.24
C LEU A 189 6.72 -36.16 26.91
N THR A 190 6.24 -37.07 26.07
CA THR A 190 5.58 -36.73 24.79
C THR A 190 4.33 -35.88 25.02
N LYS A 191 3.53 -36.20 26.05
CA LYS A 191 2.36 -35.41 26.41
C LYS A 191 2.74 -33.98 26.84
N LYS A 192 3.77 -33.83 27.67
CA LYS A 192 4.28 -32.50 28.05
C LYS A 192 4.85 -31.72 26.86
N GLN A 193 5.55 -32.39 25.95
CA GLN A 193 6.05 -31.78 24.72
C GLN A 193 4.90 -31.30 23.85
N GLN A 194 3.87 -32.11 23.67
CA GLN A 194 2.70 -31.77 22.88
C GLN A 194 1.91 -30.61 23.49
N ASP A 195 1.71 -30.60 24.81
CA ASP A 195 1.10 -29.47 25.52
C ASP A 195 1.92 -28.17 25.38
N THR A 196 3.26 -28.27 25.32
CA THR A 196 4.15 -27.11 25.13
C THR A 196 4.07 -26.59 23.70
N ILE A 197 4.06 -27.49 22.71
CA ILE A 197 3.90 -27.14 21.30
C ILE A 197 2.55 -26.46 21.09
N GLU A 198 1.46 -27.00 21.64
CA GLU A 198 0.13 -26.41 21.51
C GLU A 198 0.06 -25.00 22.14
N ARG A 199 0.71 -24.80 23.30
CA ARG A 199 0.82 -23.45 23.90
C ARG A 199 1.64 -22.49 23.03
N LEU A 200 2.76 -22.95 22.49
CA LEU A 200 3.59 -22.14 21.59
C LEU A 200 2.85 -21.78 20.30
N GLU A 201 2.09 -22.71 19.72
CA GLU A 201 1.23 -22.44 18.55
C GLU A 201 0.14 -21.42 18.88
N GLN A 202 -0.50 -21.53 20.04
CA GLN A 202 -1.49 -20.55 20.50
C GLN A 202 -0.87 -19.17 20.75
N GLU A 203 0.32 -19.12 21.34
CA GLU A 203 1.06 -17.88 21.61
C GLU A 203 1.49 -17.23 20.29
N LEU A 204 2.05 -18.00 19.35
CA LEU A 204 2.38 -17.55 18.00
C LEU A 204 1.14 -17.07 17.22
N GLY A 205 0.00 -17.74 17.37
CA GLY A 205 -1.27 -17.33 16.75
C GLY A 205 -1.76 -15.99 17.29
N LYS A 206 -1.66 -15.76 18.61
CA LYS A 206 -1.95 -14.47 19.24
C LYS A 206 -0.99 -13.39 18.76
N THR A 207 0.31 -13.63 18.81
CA THR A 207 1.34 -12.69 18.34
C THR A 207 1.18 -12.36 16.86
N SER A 208 0.85 -13.33 16.01
CA SER A 208 0.57 -13.10 14.59
C SER A 208 -0.64 -12.19 14.38
N THR A 209 -1.70 -12.39 15.16
CA THR A 209 -2.90 -11.55 15.11
C THR A 209 -2.59 -10.12 15.55
N GLU A 210 -1.85 -9.96 16.66
CA GLU A 210 -1.39 -8.64 17.14
C GLU A 210 -0.49 -7.93 16.11
N ILE A 211 0.44 -8.65 15.47
CA ILE A 211 1.27 -8.09 14.40
C ILE A 211 0.42 -7.65 13.21
N SER A 212 -0.59 -8.43 12.83
CA SER A 212 -1.52 -8.05 11.75
C SER A 212 -2.30 -6.78 12.10
N GLU A 213 -2.79 -6.66 13.32
CA GLU A 213 -3.48 -5.46 13.81
C GLU A 213 -2.56 -4.24 13.89
N LEU A 214 -1.32 -4.43 14.36
CA LEU A 214 -0.31 -3.38 14.42
C LEU A 214 0.09 -2.91 13.02
N SER A 215 0.26 -3.84 12.08
CA SER A 215 0.52 -3.53 10.67
C SER A 215 -0.62 -2.71 10.05
N LYS A 216 -1.89 -3.13 10.25
CA LYS A 216 -3.07 -2.36 9.81
C LYS A 216 -3.12 -0.97 10.43
N THR A 217 -2.76 -0.84 11.70
CA THR A 217 -2.76 0.45 12.42
C THR A 217 -1.66 1.37 11.89
N ASN A 218 -0.45 0.85 11.71
CA ASN A 218 0.66 1.59 11.10
C ASN A 218 0.32 2.07 9.69
N GLN A 219 -0.30 1.20 8.89
CA GLN A 219 -0.75 1.55 7.55
C GLN A 219 -1.76 2.71 7.56
N ARG A 220 -2.77 2.68 8.44
CA ARG A 220 -3.75 3.77 8.60
C ARG A 220 -3.10 5.08 9.05
N ILE A 221 -2.09 5.01 9.92
CA ILE A 221 -1.33 6.20 10.36
C ILE A 221 -0.56 6.78 9.18
N ILE A 222 0.14 5.96 8.41
CA ILE A 222 0.88 6.38 7.21
C ILE A 222 -0.06 7.02 6.20
N GLU A 223 -1.23 6.43 5.94
CA GLU A 223 -2.24 7.00 5.05
C GLU A 223 -2.74 8.37 5.56
N THR A 224 -3.06 8.47 6.84
CA THR A 224 -3.56 9.72 7.45
C THR A 224 -2.52 10.84 7.50
N VAL A 225 -1.24 10.49 7.63
CA VAL A 225 -0.12 11.44 7.63
C VAL A 225 0.27 11.85 6.21
N SER A 226 0.26 10.90 5.27
CA SER A 226 0.61 11.13 3.87
C SER A 226 -0.50 11.75 3.04
N LEU A 227 -1.76 11.76 3.52
CA LEU A 227 -2.91 12.31 2.79
C LEU A 227 -2.65 13.73 2.25
N ALA A 228 -2.26 14.68 3.09
CA ALA A 228 -2.05 16.07 2.67
C ALA A 228 -0.95 16.24 1.61
N PRO A 229 0.28 15.71 1.77
CA PRO A 229 1.30 15.82 0.73
C PRO A 229 0.93 15.07 -0.55
N THR A 230 0.30 13.89 -0.46
CA THR A 230 -0.16 13.13 -1.64
C THR A 230 -1.18 13.93 -2.43
N LEU A 231 -2.24 14.44 -1.78
CA LEU A 231 -3.26 15.26 -2.43
C LEU A 231 -2.69 16.55 -3.03
N ARG A 232 -1.71 17.17 -2.36
CA ARG A 232 -1.04 18.37 -2.89
C ARG A 232 -0.34 18.09 -4.21
N VAL A 233 0.35 16.94 -4.33
CA VAL A 233 1.05 16.56 -5.57
C VAL A 233 0.08 16.17 -6.66
N GLU A 234 -0.97 15.43 -6.32
CA GLU A 234 -1.92 14.88 -7.29
C GLU A 234 -2.92 15.93 -7.81
N TYR A 235 -3.47 16.74 -6.91
CA TYR A 235 -4.58 17.65 -7.20
C TYR A 235 -4.26 19.13 -7.01
N GLY A 236 -3.07 19.49 -6.50
CA GLY A 236 -2.70 20.89 -6.28
C GLY A 236 -2.87 21.77 -7.53
N ASN A 237 -2.56 21.22 -8.70
CA ASN A 237 -2.67 21.92 -9.99
C ASN A 237 -4.11 22.04 -10.51
N ALA A 238 -5.06 21.29 -9.94
CA ALA A 238 -6.48 21.34 -10.30
C ALA A 238 -7.26 22.41 -9.54
N ILE A 239 -6.60 23.09 -8.60
CA ILE A 239 -7.19 24.11 -7.74
C ILE A 239 -6.76 25.46 -8.26
N GLY A 240 -7.73 26.28 -8.66
CA GLY A 240 -7.50 27.57 -9.28
C GLY A 240 -7.90 28.73 -8.38
N LEU A 241 -7.14 29.81 -8.49
CA LEU A 241 -7.47 31.12 -7.91
C LEU A 241 -8.45 31.83 -8.84
N ILE A 242 -9.67 32.03 -8.40
CA ILE A 242 -10.68 32.82 -9.09
C ILE A 242 -10.43 34.29 -8.76
N VAL A 243 -10.40 35.12 -9.79
CA VAL A 243 -10.27 36.56 -9.69
C VAL A 243 -11.37 37.19 -10.52
N GLY A 244 -12.11 38.11 -9.92
CA GLY A 244 -13.11 38.86 -10.65
C GLY A 244 -13.17 40.31 -10.26
N VAL A 245 -13.73 41.09 -11.17
CA VAL A 245 -14.03 42.51 -10.97
C VAL A 245 -15.47 42.72 -11.35
N TYR A 246 -16.25 43.30 -10.44
CA TYR A 246 -17.61 43.74 -10.75
C TYR A 246 -17.74 45.25 -10.54
N GLU A 247 -18.61 45.84 -11.35
CA GLU A 247 -19.02 47.23 -11.22
C GLU A 247 -20.50 47.31 -10.85
N LEU A 248 -20.89 48.38 -10.19
CA LEU A 248 -22.29 48.70 -10.00
C LEU A 248 -22.78 49.56 -11.16
N VAL A 249 -23.92 49.19 -11.75
CA VAL A 249 -24.57 49.94 -12.83
C VAL A 249 -26.01 50.23 -12.47
N ASP A 250 -26.55 51.35 -12.91
CA ASP A 250 -27.97 51.67 -12.74
C ASP A 250 -28.83 50.64 -13.48
N ARG A 251 -29.87 50.13 -12.80
CA ARG A 251 -30.73 49.06 -13.33
C ARG A 251 -31.53 49.47 -14.57
N ARG A 252 -31.91 50.74 -14.68
CA ARG A 252 -32.73 51.31 -15.77
C ARG A 252 -31.88 51.75 -16.94
N THR A 253 -30.77 52.45 -16.68
CA THR A 253 -29.96 53.06 -17.74
C THR A 253 -28.75 52.21 -18.15
N GLY A 254 -28.33 51.27 -17.29
CA GLY A 254 -27.13 50.46 -17.52
C GLY A 254 -25.81 51.24 -17.44
N LYS A 255 -25.87 52.52 -17.06
CA LYS A 255 -24.67 53.36 -16.85
C LYS A 255 -23.99 52.98 -15.54
N THR A 256 -22.66 53.01 -15.54
CA THR A 256 -21.85 52.74 -14.35
C THR A 256 -22.13 53.76 -13.25
N LEU A 257 -22.39 53.27 -12.05
CA LEU A 257 -22.55 54.06 -10.84
C LEU A 257 -21.17 54.50 -10.34
N ARG A 258 -21.09 55.76 -9.93
CA ARG A 258 -19.88 56.46 -9.52
C ARG A 258 -20.09 57.04 -8.13
N TYR A 259 -19.02 57.11 -7.36
CA TYR A 259 -19.02 57.94 -6.16
C TYR A 259 -19.24 59.40 -6.56
N PRO A 260 -20.05 60.17 -5.83
CA PRO A 260 -20.18 61.60 -6.09
C PRO A 260 -18.81 62.27 -5.92
N ASP A 261 -18.51 63.24 -6.79
CA ASP A 261 -17.28 64.03 -6.68
C ASP A 261 -17.33 64.83 -5.37
N PRO A 262 -16.34 64.69 -4.45
CA PRO A 262 -16.31 65.48 -3.22
C PRO A 262 -16.25 66.99 -3.49
N GLN A 263 -15.77 67.44 -4.67
CA GLN A 263 -15.80 68.86 -5.05
C GLN A 263 -17.16 69.35 -5.57
N ALA A 264 -18.12 68.46 -5.86
CA ALA A 264 -19.46 68.86 -6.26
C ALA A 264 -20.33 69.33 -5.07
N TYR A 265 -19.90 69.11 -3.83
CA TYR A 265 -20.63 69.47 -2.61
C TYR A 265 -20.23 70.82 -1.98
N ASP A 266 -19.40 71.63 -2.64
CA ASP A 266 -18.84 72.85 -2.04
C ASP A 266 -19.73 74.11 -2.16
N THR A 267 -21.06 73.98 -2.08
CA THR A 267 -21.97 75.15 -2.13
C THR A 267 -23.19 75.12 -1.20
N LEU A 268 -23.25 74.24 -0.20
CA LEU A 268 -24.22 74.45 0.88
C LEU A 268 -23.58 75.37 1.93
N PRO A 269 -24.13 76.58 2.18
CA PRO A 269 -23.60 77.46 3.21
C PRO A 269 -23.64 76.72 4.55
N TYR A 270 -22.48 76.66 5.21
CA TYR A 270 -22.32 76.11 6.55
C TYR A 270 -23.31 76.80 7.50
N VAL A 271 -24.39 76.10 7.86
CA VAL A 271 -25.26 76.46 8.97
C VAL A 271 -24.71 75.72 10.18
N PRO A 272 -24.14 76.41 11.18
CA PRO A 272 -23.69 75.74 12.39
C PRO A 272 -24.89 75.04 13.06
N PRO A 273 -24.75 73.77 13.49
CA PRO A 273 -25.80 73.07 14.19
C PRO A 273 -26.10 73.79 15.52
N ALA A 274 -27.39 73.95 15.85
CA ALA A 274 -27.79 74.41 17.17
C ALA A 274 -27.37 73.39 18.22
N GLU A 275 -26.78 73.86 19.33
CA GLU A 275 -26.36 73.01 20.45
C GLU A 275 -27.52 72.13 20.94
N GLY A 276 -27.39 70.81 20.78
CA GLY A 276 -28.30 69.84 21.38
C GLY A 276 -28.63 68.62 20.52
N ASP A 277 -28.57 68.74 19.19
CA ASP A 277 -28.83 67.61 18.29
C ASP A 277 -27.52 67.12 17.68
N VAL A 278 -27.10 65.92 18.06
CA VAL A 278 -26.10 65.16 17.30
C VAL A 278 -26.89 64.40 16.23
N PRO A 279 -26.87 64.78 14.95
CA PRO A 279 -27.40 63.91 13.92
C PRO A 279 -26.33 62.83 13.73
N MET A 280 -26.58 61.64 14.27
CA MET A 280 -25.95 60.42 13.77
C MET A 280 -26.53 60.17 12.36
N GLY A 281 -26.16 61.01 11.41
CA GLY A 281 -26.55 60.84 10.02
C GLY A 281 -25.79 59.64 9.49
N GLU A 282 -26.51 58.55 9.21
CA GLU A 282 -26.05 57.58 8.23
C GLU A 282 -25.71 58.35 6.96
N SER A 283 -24.42 58.51 6.67
CA SER A 283 -23.94 59.04 5.40
C SER A 283 -24.31 58.03 4.32
N SER A 284 -25.59 58.01 3.91
CA SER A 284 -26.05 57.25 2.76
C SER A 284 -25.34 57.85 1.54
N THR A 285 -24.23 57.22 1.16
CA THR A 285 -23.44 57.65 0.01
C THR A 285 -24.28 57.33 -1.21
N MET A 286 -25.11 58.29 -1.64
CA MET A 286 -25.92 58.17 -2.84
C MET A 286 -24.96 58.08 -4.04
N LEU A 287 -24.91 56.91 -4.68
CA LEU A 287 -24.16 56.73 -5.92
C LEU A 287 -24.86 57.48 -7.04
N THR A 288 -24.06 58.05 -7.95
CA THR A 288 -24.52 58.88 -9.05
C THR A 288 -24.17 58.23 -10.39
N THR A 289 -24.99 58.45 -11.42
CA THR A 289 -24.67 58.01 -12.80
C THR A 289 -23.96 59.10 -13.62
N GLU A 290 -23.81 60.28 -13.03
CA GLU A 290 -23.29 61.51 -13.66
C GLU A 290 -22.21 62.12 -12.79
N GLY A 291 -21.28 62.87 -13.38
CA GLY A 291 -20.10 63.40 -12.71
C GLY A 291 -18.82 62.61 -12.99
N ASN A 292 -17.69 63.20 -12.59
CA ASN A 292 -16.35 62.67 -12.86
C ASN A 292 -15.80 61.78 -11.73
N GLY A 293 -16.63 61.44 -10.75
CA GLY A 293 -16.20 60.56 -9.66
C GLY A 293 -15.81 59.16 -10.13
N SER A 294 -14.99 58.49 -9.33
CA SER A 294 -14.48 57.16 -9.66
C SER A 294 -15.63 56.15 -9.77
N PRO A 295 -15.61 55.27 -10.79
CA PRO A 295 -16.58 54.19 -10.91
C PRO A 295 -16.49 53.25 -9.72
N VAL A 296 -17.64 52.79 -9.24
CA VAL A 296 -17.71 51.81 -8.16
C VAL A 296 -17.35 50.44 -8.73
N MET A 297 -16.08 50.06 -8.56
CA MET A 297 -15.54 48.76 -8.94
C MET A 297 -14.95 48.06 -7.72
N TYR A 298 -15.24 46.77 -7.59
CA TYR A 298 -14.73 45.94 -6.52
C TYR A 298 -14.05 44.70 -7.10
N ASP A 299 -12.84 44.44 -6.61
CA ASP A 299 -12.11 43.20 -6.85
C ASP A 299 -12.60 42.15 -5.86
N PHE A 300 -12.75 40.91 -6.31
CA PHE A 300 -13.00 39.77 -5.44
C PHE A 300 -12.15 38.59 -5.84
N ILE A 301 -11.89 37.75 -4.85
CA ILE A 301 -11.08 36.55 -4.98
C ILE A 301 -11.81 35.36 -4.39
N GLY A 302 -11.51 34.17 -4.91
CA GLY A 302 -11.98 32.93 -4.33
C GLY A 302 -11.19 31.76 -4.86
N THR A 303 -11.55 30.58 -4.40
CA THR A 303 -10.98 29.32 -4.88
C THR A 303 -12.03 28.57 -5.70
N GLY A 304 -11.59 27.87 -6.74
CA GLY A 304 -12.40 26.88 -7.43
C GLY A 304 -11.56 25.67 -7.79
N PHE A 305 -12.20 24.55 -8.09
CA PHE A 305 -11.49 23.32 -8.41
C PHE A 305 -12.12 22.58 -9.59
N HIS A 306 -11.26 21.93 -10.38
CA HIS A 306 -11.64 21.25 -11.62
C HIS A 306 -12.11 19.81 -11.38
N VAL A 307 -13.31 19.49 -11.90
CA VAL A 307 -13.98 18.19 -11.74
C VAL A 307 -14.10 17.41 -13.06
N GLY A 308 -13.38 17.82 -14.10
CA GLY A 308 -13.42 17.17 -15.42
C GLY A 308 -14.26 17.94 -16.45
N ASP A 309 -13.99 17.69 -17.74
CA ASP A 309 -14.59 18.36 -18.90
C ASP A 309 -14.59 19.91 -18.86
N GLY A 310 -13.64 20.48 -18.12
CA GLY A 310 -13.57 21.93 -17.92
C GLY A 310 -14.59 22.48 -16.93
N TYR A 311 -15.33 21.65 -16.20
CA TYR A 311 -16.22 22.11 -15.13
C TYR A 311 -15.45 22.46 -13.87
N ILE A 312 -15.83 23.58 -13.27
CA ILE A 312 -15.26 24.13 -12.04
C ILE A 312 -16.36 24.24 -11.00
N VAL A 313 -16.08 23.77 -9.79
CA VAL A 313 -16.95 23.95 -8.63
C VAL A 313 -16.38 25.05 -7.73
N THR A 314 -17.26 25.89 -7.20
CA THR A 314 -16.93 26.94 -6.23
C THR A 314 -18.21 27.31 -5.43
N ASN A 315 -18.14 28.30 -4.55
CA ASN A 315 -19.33 28.84 -3.88
C ASN A 315 -20.08 29.82 -4.77
N ARG A 316 -21.38 30.02 -4.48
CA ARG A 316 -22.16 31.02 -5.19
C ARG A 316 -21.72 32.43 -4.84
N HIS A 317 -21.44 32.73 -3.57
CA HIS A 317 -20.99 34.06 -3.18
C HIS A 317 -19.64 34.44 -3.81
N VAL A 318 -18.80 33.47 -4.17
CA VAL A 318 -17.56 33.74 -4.92
C VAL A 318 -17.87 34.28 -6.32
N LEU A 319 -18.91 33.76 -6.99
CA LEU A 319 -19.32 34.24 -8.32
C LEU A 319 -20.30 35.42 -8.27
N GLN A 320 -20.92 35.67 -7.11
CA GLN A 320 -21.91 36.72 -6.88
C GLN A 320 -21.70 37.41 -5.51
N PRO A 321 -20.55 38.06 -5.25
CA PRO A 321 -20.21 38.57 -3.92
C PRO A 321 -21.19 39.63 -3.38
N TRP A 322 -21.83 40.39 -4.27
CA TRP A 322 -22.83 41.39 -3.92
C TRP A 322 -24.12 40.81 -3.30
N THR A 323 -24.30 39.48 -3.28
CA THR A 323 -25.44 38.86 -2.59
C THR A 323 -25.19 38.67 -1.10
N GLU A 324 -23.95 38.80 -0.63
CA GLU A 324 -23.58 38.64 0.78
C GLU A 324 -23.17 39.95 1.44
N ASP A 325 -22.56 40.89 0.71
CA ASP A 325 -22.12 42.19 1.26
C ASP A 325 -23.29 43.15 1.55
N ASP A 326 -23.54 43.43 2.83
CA ASP A 326 -24.65 44.29 3.27
C ASP A 326 -24.48 45.76 2.90
N LEU A 327 -23.25 46.26 2.82
CA LEU A 327 -22.96 47.63 2.37
C LEU A 327 -23.30 47.77 0.89
N VAL A 328 -22.85 46.82 0.07
CA VAL A 328 -23.13 46.80 -1.37
C VAL A 328 -24.62 46.60 -1.64
N LYS A 329 -25.30 45.75 -0.86
CA LYS A 329 -26.78 45.62 -0.92
C LYS A 329 -27.46 46.94 -0.61
N SER A 330 -27.01 47.66 0.42
CA SER A 330 -27.57 48.97 0.78
C SER A 330 -27.38 49.99 -0.35
N MET A 331 -26.17 50.07 -0.91
CA MET A 331 -25.85 50.93 -2.07
C MET A 331 -26.69 50.58 -3.31
N MET A 332 -26.86 49.29 -3.61
CA MET A 332 -27.68 48.83 -4.72
C MET A 332 -29.17 49.17 -4.51
N LYS A 333 -29.66 49.07 -3.26
CA LYS A 333 -31.04 49.45 -2.92
C LYS A 333 -31.25 50.97 -3.00
N SER A 334 -30.33 51.78 -2.48
CA SER A 334 -30.46 53.24 -2.44
C SER A 334 -30.32 53.89 -3.82
N SER A 335 -29.43 53.37 -4.67
CA SER A 335 -29.16 53.91 -6.00
C SER A 335 -29.81 53.13 -7.15
N ASN A 336 -30.75 52.21 -6.85
CA ASN A 336 -31.39 51.31 -7.82
C ASN A 336 -30.36 50.63 -8.75
N GLY A 337 -29.25 50.21 -8.16
CA GLY A 337 -28.11 49.60 -8.84
C GLY A 337 -28.27 48.10 -9.04
N ARG A 338 -27.55 47.57 -10.03
CA ARG A 338 -27.31 46.13 -10.23
C ARG A 338 -25.81 45.91 -10.41
N ALA A 339 -25.29 44.80 -9.91
CA ALA A 339 -23.92 44.41 -10.16
C ALA A 339 -23.77 43.83 -11.58
N ARG A 340 -22.66 44.16 -12.25
CA ARG A 340 -22.24 43.60 -13.53
C ARG A 340 -20.81 43.13 -13.39
N ILE A 341 -20.57 41.85 -13.68
CA ILE A 341 -19.21 41.31 -13.78
C ILE A 341 -18.56 41.88 -15.04
N THR A 342 -17.42 42.53 -14.87
CA THR A 342 -16.60 43.07 -15.97
C THR A 342 -15.55 42.05 -16.39
N ARG A 343 -14.98 41.33 -15.42
CA ARG A 343 -13.95 40.30 -15.65
C ARG A 343 -14.13 39.17 -14.65
N LEU A 344 -13.97 37.94 -15.11
CA LEU A 344 -14.00 36.74 -14.29
C LEU A 344 -13.07 35.70 -14.89
N GLU A 345 -11.98 35.43 -14.20
CA GLU A 345 -10.86 34.62 -14.65
C GLU A 345 -10.46 33.63 -13.56
N ILE A 346 -9.90 32.49 -13.96
CA ILE A 346 -9.31 31.50 -13.05
C ILE A 346 -7.86 31.22 -13.43
N TYR A 347 -6.99 31.24 -12.44
CA TYR A 347 -5.55 30.99 -12.56
C TYR A 347 -5.21 29.64 -11.94
N PHE A 348 -4.69 28.72 -12.74
CA PHE A 348 -4.20 27.43 -12.25
C PHE A 348 -2.68 27.47 -12.00
N PRO A 349 -2.16 26.70 -11.04
CA PRO A 349 -0.72 26.54 -10.84
C PRO A 349 -0.02 26.08 -12.12
N HIS A 350 1.19 26.59 -12.36
CA HIS A 350 2.03 26.27 -13.52
C HIS A 350 1.44 26.62 -14.90
N ILE A 351 0.28 27.30 -14.94
CA ILE A 351 -0.29 27.85 -16.16
C ILE A 351 -0.24 29.37 -16.07
N THR A 352 0.51 29.97 -17.00
CA THR A 352 0.78 31.42 -17.01
C THR A 352 -0.39 32.25 -17.56
N THR A 353 -1.26 31.63 -18.35
CA THR A 353 -2.44 32.26 -18.94
C THR A 353 -3.69 31.91 -18.16
N PRO A 354 -4.46 32.90 -17.66
CA PRO A 354 -5.74 32.63 -17.02
C PRO A 354 -6.78 32.12 -18.01
N PHE A 355 -7.76 31.39 -17.51
CA PHE A 355 -8.93 30.97 -18.28
C PHE A 355 -10.13 31.86 -17.95
N PRO A 356 -10.87 32.36 -18.96
CA PRO A 356 -12.12 33.07 -18.72
C PRO A 356 -13.18 32.09 -18.19
N LEU A 357 -13.73 32.39 -17.02
CA LEU A 357 -14.68 31.52 -16.34
C LEU A 357 -16.11 31.85 -16.77
N LYS A 358 -16.88 30.85 -17.22
CA LYS A 358 -18.28 31.01 -17.62
C LYS A 358 -19.20 30.37 -16.59
N ILE A 359 -20.08 31.17 -16.00
CA ILE A 359 -21.07 30.67 -15.03
C ILE A 359 -22.09 29.79 -15.77
N ARG A 360 -22.27 28.54 -15.31
CA ARG A 360 -23.25 27.60 -15.89
C ARG A 360 -24.52 27.54 -15.06
N LYS A 361 -24.36 27.32 -13.75
CA LYS A 361 -25.45 27.12 -12.82
C LYS A 361 -25.03 27.61 -11.43
N THR A 362 -25.96 28.21 -10.72
CA THR A 362 -25.79 28.62 -9.32
C THR A 362 -26.97 28.08 -8.52
N ASP A 363 -26.73 27.57 -7.31
CA ASP A 363 -27.82 27.16 -6.42
C ASP A 363 -28.34 28.34 -5.58
N GLY A 364 -29.66 28.45 -5.49
CA GLY A 364 -30.35 29.44 -4.69
C GLY A 364 -30.35 29.13 -3.20
N ARG A 365 -30.30 27.83 -2.85
CA ARG A 365 -30.55 27.31 -1.50
C ARG A 365 -29.29 26.98 -0.73
N GLU A 366 -28.34 26.34 -1.41
CA GLU A 366 -26.99 26.14 -0.91
C GLU A 366 -26.02 27.10 -1.60
N ASP A 367 -24.97 27.46 -0.89
CA ASP A 367 -23.94 28.36 -1.40
C ASP A 367 -22.95 27.61 -2.30
N VAL A 368 -23.43 27.06 -3.42
CA VAL A 368 -22.63 26.30 -4.39
C VAL A 368 -22.94 26.78 -5.81
N ALA A 369 -21.90 26.82 -6.64
CA ALA A 369 -21.99 27.17 -8.04
C ALA A 369 -21.09 26.30 -8.91
N VAL A 370 -21.53 26.12 -10.15
CA VAL A 370 -20.81 25.42 -11.21
C VAL A 370 -20.53 26.41 -12.33
N ALA A 371 -19.26 26.45 -12.71
CA ALA A 371 -18.77 27.20 -13.85
C ALA A 371 -18.04 26.26 -14.82
N SER A 372 -17.69 26.77 -16.00
CA SER A 372 -16.90 26.05 -16.98
C SER A 372 -15.80 26.91 -17.57
N VAL A 373 -14.69 26.28 -17.91
CA VAL A 373 -13.56 26.84 -18.64
C VAL A 373 -13.31 26.03 -19.91
N ASP A 374 -12.73 26.67 -20.91
CA ASP A 374 -12.27 25.98 -22.11
C ASP A 374 -10.84 25.48 -21.89
N ILE A 375 -10.71 24.19 -21.58
CA ILE A 375 -9.42 23.54 -21.27
C ILE A 375 -8.77 22.90 -22.50
N LEU A 376 -9.44 22.88 -23.67
CA LEU A 376 -8.95 22.18 -24.87
C LEU A 376 -7.65 22.78 -25.43
N GLY A 377 -7.31 24.01 -25.05
CA GLY A 377 -6.06 24.69 -25.42
C GLY A 377 -5.06 24.87 -24.28
N ALA A 378 -5.25 24.19 -23.13
CA ALA A 378 -4.35 24.35 -22.00
C ALA A 378 -2.93 23.81 -22.32
N ALA A 379 -1.90 24.57 -21.95
CA ALA A 379 -0.50 24.18 -22.17
C ALA A 379 -0.07 22.94 -21.36
N SER A 380 -0.81 22.60 -20.30
CA SER A 380 -0.58 21.45 -19.44
C SER A 380 -1.92 20.83 -19.03
N PRO A 381 -2.03 19.50 -18.93
CA PRO A 381 -3.25 18.86 -18.47
C PRO A 381 -3.55 19.24 -17.02
N ILE A 382 -4.78 19.70 -16.78
CA ILE A 382 -5.28 20.04 -15.44
C ILE A 382 -5.86 18.75 -14.82
N PRO A 383 -5.40 18.31 -13.64
CA PRO A 383 -5.92 17.12 -13.00
C PRO A 383 -7.43 17.20 -12.73
N ILE A 384 -8.08 16.05 -12.62
CA ILE A 384 -9.51 15.94 -12.33
C ILE A 384 -9.65 15.53 -10.86
N ILE A 385 -10.35 16.35 -10.07
CA ILE A 385 -10.59 16.04 -8.67
C ILE A 385 -11.81 15.12 -8.53
N PRO A 386 -11.68 13.94 -7.90
CA PRO A 386 -12.79 13.04 -7.68
C PRO A 386 -13.73 13.56 -6.58
N LEU A 387 -15.02 13.42 -6.82
CA LEU A 387 -16.09 13.78 -5.87
C LEU A 387 -16.56 12.52 -5.14
N GLU A 388 -16.82 12.66 -3.85
CA GLU A 388 -17.35 11.55 -3.07
C GLU A 388 -18.84 11.34 -3.37
N GLY A 389 -19.19 10.10 -3.76
CA GLY A 389 -20.56 9.71 -4.08
C GLY A 389 -21.35 9.24 -2.86
N ASP A 390 -20.67 8.76 -1.83
CA ASP A 390 -21.27 8.21 -0.61
C ASP A 390 -21.13 9.15 0.59
N THR A 391 -22.25 9.40 1.25
CA THR A 391 -22.35 10.33 2.39
C THR A 391 -21.88 9.68 3.70
N GLU A 392 -21.75 8.34 3.75
CA GLU A 392 -21.25 7.62 4.94
C GLU A 392 -19.75 7.85 5.23
N SER A 393 -19.03 8.44 4.29
CA SER A 393 -17.62 8.80 4.43
C SER A 393 -17.36 9.92 5.46
N VAL A 394 -18.38 10.73 5.78
CA VAL A 394 -18.26 11.93 6.60
C VAL A 394 -18.66 11.64 8.05
N THR A 395 -17.71 11.68 8.97
CA THR A 395 -17.96 11.43 10.40
C THR A 395 -17.11 12.38 11.25
N VAL A 396 -17.67 12.86 12.36
CA VAL A 396 -16.95 13.70 13.32
C VAL A 396 -15.67 13.00 13.80
N GLY A 397 -14.59 13.76 13.92
CA GLY A 397 -13.26 13.28 14.30
C GLY A 397 -12.38 12.76 13.15
N LYS A 398 -12.94 12.54 11.95
CA LYS A 398 -12.12 12.15 10.79
C LYS A 398 -11.24 13.32 10.32
N THR A 399 -10.02 12.98 9.89
CA THR A 399 -9.10 13.95 9.28
C THR A 399 -9.64 14.44 7.94
N VAL A 400 -9.52 15.74 7.72
CA VAL A 400 -9.83 16.40 6.45
C VAL A 400 -8.67 17.25 6.00
N VAL A 401 -8.58 17.48 4.70
CA VAL A 401 -7.59 18.35 4.07
C VAL A 401 -8.33 19.36 3.20
N THR A 402 -7.99 20.64 3.30
CA THR A 402 -8.49 21.66 2.38
C THR A 402 -7.32 22.28 1.63
N MET A 403 -7.59 22.67 0.39
CA MET A 403 -6.60 23.28 -0.48
C MET A 403 -7.18 24.49 -1.21
N GLY A 404 -6.62 25.67 -1.00
CA GLY A 404 -7.13 26.89 -1.62
C GLY A 404 -6.23 28.09 -1.46
N TYR A 405 -6.77 29.29 -1.68
CA TYR A 405 -6.04 30.54 -1.69
C TYR A 405 -6.49 31.51 -0.58
N PRO A 406 -6.29 31.15 0.71
CA PRO A 406 -6.59 32.05 1.81
C PRO A 406 -5.69 33.29 1.74
N ASN A 407 -6.30 34.46 1.95
CA ASN A 407 -5.77 35.81 1.72
C ASN A 407 -5.27 36.08 0.29
N GLY A 408 -5.70 35.27 -0.69
CA GLY A 408 -5.41 35.39 -2.12
C GLY A 408 -3.99 35.86 -2.46
N PRO A 409 -3.83 36.98 -3.19
CA PRO A 409 -2.53 37.46 -3.64
C PRO A 409 -1.63 37.94 -2.51
N ASP A 410 -2.17 38.45 -1.39
CA ASP A 410 -1.37 39.01 -0.30
C ASP A 410 -0.52 37.92 0.37
N ARG A 411 -1.09 36.71 0.48
CA ARG A 411 -0.35 35.54 0.96
C ARG A 411 0.71 35.06 -0.03
N LEU A 412 0.43 35.12 -1.33
CA LEU A 412 1.42 34.80 -2.34
C LEU A 412 2.57 35.80 -2.33
N LEU A 413 2.27 37.09 -2.13
CA LEU A 413 3.26 38.16 -1.98
C LEU A 413 4.13 37.97 -0.73
N ALA A 414 3.54 37.53 0.39
CA ALA A 414 4.27 37.24 1.62
C ALA A 414 5.23 36.03 1.53
N MET A 415 5.11 35.21 0.48
CA MET A 415 6.01 34.07 0.21
C MET A 415 7.18 34.45 -0.71
N VAL A 416 7.21 35.69 -1.20
CA VAL A 416 8.27 36.23 -2.06
C VAL A 416 9.23 37.04 -1.18
N ASP A 417 10.49 37.14 -1.59
CA ASP A 417 11.53 37.88 -0.85
C ASP A 417 11.11 39.32 -0.55
N ASP A 418 11.41 39.82 0.65
CA ASP A 418 10.97 41.14 1.14
C ASP A 418 11.24 42.30 0.16
N ASN A 419 12.39 42.27 -0.51
CA ASN A 419 12.76 43.31 -1.48
C ASN A 419 11.89 43.25 -2.74
N GLU A 420 11.61 42.05 -3.23
CA GLU A 420 10.72 41.85 -4.37
C GLU A 420 9.28 42.15 -3.96
N ALA A 421 8.81 41.69 -2.80
CA ALA A 421 7.48 42.01 -2.28
C ALA A 421 7.24 43.52 -2.16
N LYS A 422 8.19 44.28 -1.62
CA LYS A 422 8.14 45.76 -1.59
C LYS A 422 8.14 46.39 -2.98
N SER A 423 8.83 45.79 -3.95
CA SER A 423 8.82 46.27 -5.33
C SER A 423 7.48 46.01 -6.01
N LEU A 424 6.90 44.84 -5.80
CA LEU A 424 5.61 44.44 -6.37
C LEU A 424 4.48 45.23 -5.75
N ASN A 425 4.49 45.44 -4.43
CA ASN A 425 3.49 46.28 -3.77
C ASN A 425 3.57 47.75 -4.25
N ARG A 426 4.77 48.28 -4.51
CA ARG A 426 4.92 49.62 -5.10
C ARG A 426 4.44 49.70 -6.54
N ARG A 427 4.63 48.63 -7.33
CA ARG A 427 4.23 48.58 -8.76
C ARG A 427 2.74 48.31 -8.96
N PHE A 428 2.15 47.45 -8.13
CA PHE A 428 0.81 46.90 -8.31
C PHE A 428 -0.13 47.15 -7.12
N GLY A 429 0.25 47.92 -6.11
CA GLY A 429 -0.55 48.16 -4.90
C GLY A 429 -1.95 48.74 -5.17
N ASN A 430 -2.17 49.34 -6.35
CA ASN A 430 -3.47 49.85 -6.79
C ASN A 430 -4.26 48.88 -7.67
N SER A 431 -3.70 47.72 -8.06
CA SER A 431 -4.36 46.75 -8.94
C SER A 431 -3.99 45.31 -8.55
N ARG A 432 -4.90 44.65 -7.82
CA ARG A 432 -4.76 43.24 -7.42
C ARG A 432 -4.66 42.31 -8.63
N HIS A 433 -5.41 42.60 -9.69
CA HIS A 433 -5.36 41.84 -10.95
C HIS A 433 -3.96 41.85 -11.57
N GLY A 434 -3.32 43.02 -11.66
CA GLY A 434 -1.96 43.14 -12.20
C GLY A 434 -0.92 42.34 -11.39
N LEU A 435 -1.05 42.36 -10.07
CA LEU A 435 -0.20 41.55 -9.18
C LEU A 435 -0.38 40.05 -9.44
N ILE A 436 -1.61 39.56 -9.53
CA ILE A 436 -1.89 38.13 -9.76
C ILE A 436 -1.40 37.70 -11.14
N SER A 437 -1.61 38.52 -12.17
CA SER A 437 -1.11 38.24 -13.51
C SER A 437 0.43 38.12 -13.53
N TYR A 438 1.13 38.96 -12.77
CA TYR A 438 2.60 38.86 -12.62
C TYR A 438 3.01 37.59 -11.87
N LEU A 439 2.35 37.28 -10.75
CA LEU A 439 2.63 36.07 -9.96
C LEU A 439 2.37 34.78 -10.77
N SER A 440 1.36 34.79 -11.65
CA SER A 440 1.07 33.70 -12.59
C SER A 440 2.19 33.53 -13.61
N GLN A 441 2.69 34.61 -14.21
CA GLN A 441 3.83 34.56 -15.13
C GLN A 441 5.10 34.01 -14.47
N MET A 442 5.30 34.31 -13.18
CA MET A 442 6.42 33.81 -12.40
C MET A 442 6.21 32.38 -11.85
N ASN A 443 5.10 31.71 -12.20
CA ASN A 443 4.72 30.39 -11.68
C ASN A 443 4.65 30.33 -10.14
N LYS A 444 4.26 31.44 -9.50
CA LYS A 444 4.13 31.57 -8.03
C LYS A 444 2.71 31.36 -7.53
N ILE A 445 1.74 31.14 -8.41
CA ILE A 445 0.37 30.78 -8.04
C ILE A 445 0.37 29.34 -7.52
N GLN A 446 0.28 29.18 -6.20
CA GLN A 446 0.28 27.88 -5.53
C GLN A 446 -0.74 27.86 -4.39
N PRO A 447 -1.61 26.84 -4.29
CA PRO A 447 -2.56 26.76 -3.20
C PRO A 447 -1.87 26.42 -1.87
N LEU A 448 -2.49 26.87 -0.77
CA LEU A 448 -2.18 26.41 0.56
C LEU A 448 -2.91 25.10 0.82
N THR A 449 -2.18 24.09 1.28
CA THR A 449 -2.73 22.86 1.81
C THR A 449 -2.77 22.94 3.34
N THR A 450 -3.95 22.80 3.93
CA THR A 450 -4.09 22.69 5.39
C THR A 450 -4.83 21.42 5.76
N LYS A 451 -4.44 20.87 6.91
CA LYS A 451 -5.06 19.70 7.52
C LYS A 451 -5.90 20.15 8.72
N GLY A 452 -6.98 19.44 8.97
CA GLY A 452 -7.81 19.56 10.17
C GLY A 452 -8.60 18.28 10.42
N ALA A 453 -9.61 18.38 11.27
CA ALA A 453 -10.58 17.36 11.58
C ALA A 453 -12.00 17.93 11.49
N ILE A 454 -12.96 17.05 11.24
CA ILE A 454 -14.39 17.38 11.32
C ILE A 454 -14.74 17.53 12.80
N THR A 455 -15.18 18.71 13.21
CA THR A 455 -15.53 19.03 14.59
C THR A 455 -17.02 18.85 14.86
N ASP A 456 -17.86 19.09 13.86
CA ASP A 456 -19.31 18.90 13.93
C ASP A 456 -19.88 18.61 12.53
N LEU A 457 -21.06 18.02 12.48
CA LEU A 457 -21.71 17.61 11.23
C LEU A 457 -23.23 17.81 11.31
N ASP A 458 -23.76 18.53 10.32
CA ASP A 458 -25.19 18.65 10.06
C ASP A 458 -25.51 18.18 8.63
N ALA A 459 -26.78 17.86 8.36
CA ALA A 459 -27.24 17.41 7.06
C ALA A 459 -26.86 18.36 5.91
N ARG A 460 -26.69 19.66 6.20
CA ARG A 460 -26.39 20.70 5.20
C ARG A 460 -25.02 21.36 5.37
N ARG A 461 -24.27 21.02 6.42
CA ARG A 461 -23.01 21.69 6.78
C ARG A 461 -22.02 20.70 7.39
N ILE A 462 -20.77 20.78 6.95
CA ILE A 462 -19.64 20.09 7.58
C ILE A 462 -18.82 21.15 8.30
N VAL A 463 -18.58 20.97 9.59
CA VAL A 463 -17.80 21.91 10.39
C VAL A 463 -16.42 21.33 10.63
N HIS A 464 -15.36 22.12 10.44
CA HIS A 464 -13.99 21.67 10.61
C HIS A 464 -13.06 22.76 11.16
N ASP A 465 -11.91 22.33 11.68
CA ASP A 465 -10.87 23.21 12.23
C ASP A 465 -9.68 23.44 11.26
N ALA A 466 -9.72 22.86 10.06
CA ALA A 466 -8.68 23.07 9.06
C ALA A 466 -8.54 24.57 8.75
N ARG A 467 -7.32 25.11 8.88
CA ARG A 467 -7.04 26.54 8.77
C ARG A 467 -7.38 27.09 7.37
N THR A 468 -8.17 28.14 7.32
CA THR A 468 -8.52 28.90 6.11
C THR A 468 -8.70 30.39 6.45
N ALA A 469 -8.94 31.21 5.44
CA ALA A 469 -9.24 32.63 5.57
C ALA A 469 -10.04 33.10 4.34
N GLU A 470 -10.33 34.39 4.26
CA GLU A 470 -10.96 35.00 3.07
C GLU A 470 -10.20 34.62 1.78
N GLY A 471 -10.91 34.34 0.68
CA GLY A 471 -10.31 33.78 -0.54
C GLY A 471 -10.13 32.26 -0.54
N GLY A 472 -10.18 31.61 0.63
CA GLY A 472 -10.30 30.16 0.77
C GLY A 472 -11.71 29.60 0.54
N SER A 473 -12.70 30.48 0.35
CA SER A 473 -14.06 30.09 -0.06
C SER A 473 -14.02 29.46 -1.45
N GLY A 474 -14.74 28.35 -1.61
CA GLY A 474 -14.81 27.53 -2.81
C GLY A 474 -13.73 26.45 -2.89
N ALA A 475 -12.86 26.36 -1.88
CA ALA A 475 -11.84 25.33 -1.80
C ALA A 475 -12.45 23.93 -1.59
N PRO A 476 -11.93 22.89 -2.25
CA PRO A 476 -12.32 21.51 -1.98
C PRO A 476 -11.91 21.09 -0.57
N LEU A 477 -12.84 20.43 0.14
CA LEU A 477 -12.58 19.73 1.39
C LEU A 477 -12.48 18.23 1.10
N PHE A 478 -11.29 17.66 1.25
CA PHE A 478 -11.00 16.25 1.02
C PHE A 478 -11.20 15.43 2.30
N GLY A 479 -11.83 14.26 2.15
CA GLY A 479 -11.94 13.25 3.20
C GLY A 479 -10.73 12.30 3.23
N GLN A 480 -10.79 11.30 4.10
CA GLN A 480 -9.74 10.27 4.24
C GLN A 480 -9.58 9.39 2.99
N THR A 481 -10.62 9.30 2.16
CA THR A 481 -10.60 8.57 0.88
C THR A 481 -9.81 9.29 -0.21
N GLY A 482 -9.37 10.53 0.04
CA GLY A 482 -8.75 11.40 -0.95
C GLY A 482 -9.74 12.03 -1.94
N LYS A 483 -11.04 11.81 -1.76
CA LYS A 483 -12.12 12.45 -2.54
C LYS A 483 -12.68 13.67 -1.83
N VAL A 484 -13.27 14.57 -2.61
CA VAL A 484 -13.92 15.78 -2.07
C VAL A 484 -15.25 15.42 -1.43
N ILE A 485 -15.39 15.76 -0.15
CA ILE A 485 -16.60 15.57 0.65
C ILE A 485 -17.40 16.88 0.84
N GLY A 486 -16.79 18.03 0.56
CA GLY A 486 -17.46 19.32 0.63
C GLY A 486 -16.74 20.48 -0.04
N VAL A 487 -17.41 21.62 -0.12
CA VAL A 487 -16.90 22.88 -0.65
C VAL A 487 -16.81 23.88 0.50
N ASN A 488 -15.59 24.25 0.89
CA ASN A 488 -15.31 25.14 2.01
C ASN A 488 -15.86 26.55 1.74
N PHE A 489 -16.48 27.17 2.74
CA PHE A 489 -16.89 28.58 2.72
C PHE A 489 -16.55 29.22 4.06
N GLY A 490 -16.00 30.43 4.03
CA GLY A 490 -15.74 31.20 5.24
C GLY A 490 -17.04 31.80 5.79
N VAL A 491 -17.27 31.69 7.10
CA VAL A 491 -18.32 32.45 7.77
C VAL A 491 -17.74 33.79 8.20
N PHE A 492 -18.28 34.89 7.68
CA PHE A 492 -17.91 36.27 8.06
C PHE A 492 -18.49 36.64 9.45
N THR A 493 -18.15 35.86 10.48
CA THR A 493 -18.48 36.18 11.87
C THR A 493 -17.22 36.44 12.67
N GLU A 494 -17.31 37.28 13.70
CA GLU A 494 -16.21 37.60 14.63
C GLU A 494 -15.56 36.36 15.27
N ASN A 495 -16.22 35.20 15.21
CA ASN A 495 -15.68 33.93 15.66
C ASN A 495 -14.87 33.23 14.55
N THR A 496 -13.58 33.53 14.51
CA THR A 496 -12.59 33.00 13.54
C THR A 496 -12.18 31.54 13.76
N ALA A 497 -12.77 30.85 14.75
CA ALA A 497 -12.33 29.53 15.20
C ALA A 497 -13.00 28.35 14.45
N VAL A 498 -14.00 28.60 13.61
CA VAL A 498 -14.84 27.53 13.03
C VAL A 498 -15.02 27.75 11.53
N ASN A 499 -14.55 26.79 10.73
CA ASN A 499 -14.73 26.79 9.28
C ASN A 499 -15.83 25.81 8.88
N MET A 500 -16.53 26.10 7.79
CA MET A 500 -17.65 25.31 7.33
C MET A 500 -17.50 24.93 5.86
N ALA A 501 -18.08 23.81 5.49
CA ALA A 501 -18.17 23.37 4.11
C ALA A 501 -19.59 22.92 3.78
N VAL A 502 -20.01 23.19 2.55
CA VAL A 502 -21.25 22.64 2.00
C VAL A 502 -20.97 21.21 1.51
N PRO A 503 -21.76 20.20 1.90
CA PRO A 503 -21.58 18.82 1.43
C PRO A 503 -21.53 18.70 -0.10
N VAL A 504 -20.60 17.89 -0.61
CA VAL A 504 -20.32 17.76 -2.06
C VAL A 504 -21.53 17.30 -2.88
N ARG A 505 -22.46 16.55 -2.26
CA ARG A 505 -23.69 16.07 -2.90
C ARG A 505 -24.48 17.18 -3.60
N PHE A 506 -24.51 18.38 -3.01
CA PHE A 506 -25.18 19.53 -3.62
C PHE A 506 -24.46 20.04 -4.87
N ALA A 507 -23.13 19.98 -4.88
CA ALA A 507 -22.34 20.28 -6.07
C ALA A 507 -22.56 19.22 -7.16
N VAL A 508 -22.60 17.93 -6.80
CA VAL A 508 -22.86 16.81 -7.74
C VAL A 508 -24.23 16.96 -8.40
N ASP A 509 -25.28 17.26 -7.63
CA ASP A 509 -26.62 17.49 -8.16
C ASP A 509 -26.65 18.67 -9.15
N LEU A 510 -25.91 19.74 -8.84
CA LEU A 510 -25.81 20.93 -9.68
C LEU A 510 -25.01 20.66 -10.96
N LEU A 511 -23.93 19.89 -10.86
CA LEU A 511 -23.08 19.45 -11.97
C LEU A 511 -23.90 18.58 -12.95
N ARG A 512 -24.65 17.61 -12.45
CA ARG A 512 -25.52 16.76 -13.28
C ARG A 512 -26.58 17.58 -14.02
N GLN A 513 -27.19 18.57 -13.36
CA GLN A 513 -28.12 19.50 -14.02
C GLN A 513 -27.44 20.36 -15.11
N ALA A 514 -26.14 20.63 -14.98
CA ALA A 514 -25.36 21.36 -15.97
C ALA A 514 -24.86 20.48 -17.13
N GLY A 515 -25.10 19.16 -17.09
CA GLY A 515 -24.68 18.20 -18.11
C GLY A 515 -23.31 17.56 -17.87
N TRP A 516 -22.78 17.63 -16.66
CA TRP A 516 -21.56 16.91 -16.27
C TRP A 516 -21.86 15.43 -15.95
N MET A 517 -20.91 14.56 -16.28
CA MET A 517 -20.95 13.12 -16.01
C MET A 517 -19.63 12.69 -15.36
N THR A 518 -19.67 11.69 -14.48
CA THR A 518 -18.43 11.18 -13.88
C THR A 518 -17.59 10.40 -14.90
N VAL A 519 -16.30 10.21 -14.59
CA VAL A 519 -15.40 9.42 -15.45
C VAL A 519 -15.88 7.96 -15.53
N GLU A 520 -16.36 7.41 -14.41
CA GLU A 520 -16.89 6.06 -14.31
C GLU A 520 -18.18 5.89 -15.11
N GLU A 521 -19.10 6.88 -15.06
CA GLU A 521 -20.33 6.88 -15.84
C GLU A 521 -20.03 6.92 -17.35
N LYS A 522 -19.01 7.68 -17.77
CA LYS A 522 -18.56 7.71 -19.17
C LYS A 522 -17.91 6.42 -19.63
N GLN A 523 -17.08 5.79 -18.78
CA GLN A 523 -16.48 4.50 -19.10
C GLN A 523 -17.56 3.42 -19.25
N ALA A 524 -18.53 3.37 -18.33
CA ALA A 524 -19.65 2.46 -18.43
C ALA A 524 -20.51 2.69 -19.68
N GLN A 525 -20.74 3.95 -20.09
CA GLN A 525 -21.48 4.27 -21.31
C GLN A 525 -20.68 3.98 -22.59
N GLY A 526 -19.36 4.18 -22.54
CA GLY A 526 -18.43 3.81 -23.62
C GLY A 526 -18.40 2.30 -23.85
N ASP A 527 -18.34 1.51 -22.77
CA ASP A 527 -18.35 0.05 -22.82
C ASP A 527 -19.71 -0.49 -23.32
N GLN A 528 -20.82 0.11 -22.88
CA GLN A 528 -22.14 -0.21 -23.41
C GLN A 528 -22.28 0.12 -24.90
N ASN A 529 -21.80 1.28 -25.34
CA ASN A 529 -21.83 1.65 -26.77
C ASN A 529 -20.91 0.76 -27.62
N ALA A 530 -19.76 0.34 -27.09
CA ALA A 530 -18.86 -0.60 -27.76
C ALA A 530 -19.48 -2.00 -27.86
N GLN A 531 -20.19 -2.46 -26.83
CA GLN A 531 -20.94 -3.72 -26.86
C GLN A 531 -22.10 -3.68 -27.87
N VAL A 532 -22.84 -2.57 -27.95
CA VAL A 532 -23.92 -2.39 -28.94
C VAL A 532 -23.36 -2.31 -30.37
N ALA A 533 -22.22 -1.65 -30.58
CA ALA A 533 -21.55 -1.62 -31.88
C ALA A 533 -21.04 -3.00 -32.32
N ALA A 534 -20.48 -3.79 -31.39
CA ALA A 534 -20.04 -5.16 -31.65
C ALA A 534 -21.21 -6.14 -31.89
N ALA A 535 -22.37 -5.90 -31.26
CA ALA A 535 -23.58 -6.67 -31.54
C ALA A 535 -24.14 -6.39 -32.94
N ASN A 536 -24.04 -5.15 -33.42
CA ASN A 536 -24.52 -4.77 -34.76
C ASN A 536 -23.59 -5.24 -35.89
N SER A 537 -22.27 -5.33 -35.69
CA SER A 537 -21.33 -5.83 -36.71
C SER A 537 -21.45 -7.34 -36.97
N ASN A 538 -21.92 -8.12 -35.99
CA ASN A 538 -22.18 -9.56 -36.13
C ASN A 538 -23.52 -9.90 -36.81
N SER A 539 -24.31 -8.89 -37.22
CA SER A 539 -25.61 -9.08 -37.89
C SER A 539 -25.58 -8.83 -39.41
N ALA A 540 -24.43 -8.49 -39.98
CA ALA A 540 -24.29 -8.36 -41.43
C ALA A 540 -24.12 -9.76 -42.06
N PRO A 541 -25.07 -10.25 -42.88
CA PRO A 541 -24.90 -11.52 -43.57
C PRO A 541 -23.75 -11.41 -44.59
N PRO A 542 -22.98 -12.48 -44.80
CA PRO A 542 -21.91 -12.45 -45.79
C PRO A 542 -22.54 -12.29 -47.17
N ASN A 543 -22.18 -11.22 -47.88
CA ASN A 543 -22.42 -11.12 -49.31
C ASN A 543 -21.66 -12.26 -50.00
N THR A 544 -22.38 -13.31 -50.37
CA THR A 544 -21.88 -14.34 -51.28
C THR A 544 -21.80 -13.79 -52.71
N PRO A 545 -20.77 -14.22 -53.48
CA PRO A 545 -20.27 -13.55 -54.68
C PRO A 545 -21.19 -13.58 -55.90
#